data_AF-A0A3R9XAN2-F1
#
_entry.id   AF-A0A3R9XAN2-F1
#
_cell.length_a   1.000
_cell.length_b   1.000
_cell.length_c   1.000
_cell.angle_alpha   90.00
_cell.angle_beta   90.00
_cell.angle_gamma   90.00
#
_symmetry.space_group_name_H-M   'P 1'
#
loop_
_entity.id
_entity.type
_entity.pdbx_description
1 polymer ?
#
loop_
_entity_poly.entity_id
_entity_poly.type
_entity_poly.pdbx_seq_one_letter_code
_entity_poly.pdbx_strand_id
1 'polypeptide(L)'
;MTIKTKSGSVEAERVLVATGGHTASLLGRSFGFKVFARTVAMFRLDEAEVRRLAGMPPMRCFGPKGMDPYILPPIPYPDGHTWLKLGSDPVDVELENEADIKDWFRSGGSTHVADGLQANPRSHS
;
A
#
# COMPACT_ATOMS: atom_id res chain seq x y z
N MET A 1 11.99 20.47 22.98
CA MET A 1 10.63 20.12 22.52
C MET A 1 10.38 18.68 22.93
N THR A 2 9.31 18.46 23.68
CA THR A 2 8.96 17.13 24.19
C THR A 2 8.04 16.41 23.22
N ILE A 3 8.41 15.20 22.80
CA ILE A 3 7.57 14.29 22.02
C ILE A 3 7.05 13.20 22.96
N LYS A 4 5.72 13.04 23.02
CA LYS A 4 5.09 11.96 23.79
C LYS A 4 4.94 10.72 22.91
N THR A 5 5.49 9.61 23.36
CA THR A 5 5.35 8.29 22.71
C THR A 5 4.68 7.31 23.66
N LYS A 6 4.30 6.13 23.17
CA LYS A 6 3.75 5.06 24.04
C LYS A 6 4.77 4.55 25.07
N SER A 7 6.06 4.65 24.78
CA SER A 7 7.16 4.17 25.64
C SER A 7 7.76 5.27 26.52
N GLY A 8 7.20 6.49 26.50
CA GLY A 8 7.68 7.62 27.31
C GLY A 8 7.91 8.89 26.50
N SER A 9 8.53 9.88 27.14
CA SER A 9 8.83 11.17 26.54
C SER A 9 10.25 11.21 25.98
N VAL A 10 10.42 11.87 24.83
CA VAL A 10 11.71 12.15 24.21
C VAL A 10 11.89 13.65 24.06
N GLU A 11 13.04 14.17 24.50
CA GLU A 11 13.40 15.57 24.30
C GLU A 11 14.25 15.74 23.04
N ALA A 12 13.92 16.76 22.24
CA ALA A 12 14.69 17.13 21.05
C ALA A 12 14.70 18.64 20.83
N GLU A 13 15.77 19.17 20.24
CA GLU A 13 15.85 20.58 19.83
C GLU A 13 15.04 20.87 18.57
N ARG A 14 15.00 19.91 17.64
CA ARG A 14 14.26 20.00 16.37
C ARG A 14 13.57 18.68 16.06
N VAL A 15 12.43 18.75 15.38
CA VAL A 15 11.60 17.59 15.03
C VAL A 15 11.19 17.67 13.56
N LEU A 16 11.44 16.59 12.83
CA LEU A 16 10.90 16.38 11.48
C LEU A 16 9.66 15.49 11.57
N VAL A 17 8.52 16.00 11.12
CA VAL A 17 7.27 15.23 11.08
C VAL A 17 7.09 14.69 9.66
N ALA A 18 7.24 13.38 9.51
CA ALA A 18 7.14 12.67 8.24
C ALA A 18 6.15 11.48 8.35
N THR A 19 5.00 11.70 8.97
CA THR A 19 4.02 10.65 9.32
C THR A 19 2.97 10.38 8.24
N GLY A 20 3.19 10.81 7.00
CA GLY A 20 2.28 10.56 5.88
C GLY A 20 0.84 11.02 6.16
N GLY A 21 -0.14 10.17 5.85
CA GLY A 21 -1.57 10.46 6.05
C GLY A 21 -1.98 10.78 7.49
N HIS A 22 -1.18 10.37 8.49
CA HIS A 22 -1.45 10.65 9.91
C HIS A 22 -1.00 12.06 10.35
N THR A 23 -0.31 12.82 9.49
CA THR A 23 0.31 14.10 9.86
C THR A 23 -0.70 15.13 10.34
N ALA A 24 -1.89 15.17 9.72
CA ALA A 24 -2.94 16.10 10.12
C ALA A 24 -3.46 15.79 11.53
N SER A 25 -3.68 14.50 11.83
CA SER A 25 -4.11 14.06 13.17
C SER A 25 -3.03 14.30 14.23
N LEU A 26 -1.78 13.96 13.93
CA LEU A 26 -0.66 14.13 14.85
C LEU A 26 -0.44 15.60 15.25
N LEU A 27 -0.60 16.53 14.29
CA LEU A 27 -0.38 17.95 14.51
C LEU A 27 -1.64 18.75 14.84
N GLY A 28 -2.81 18.10 14.85
CA GLY A 28 -4.09 18.73 15.16
C GLY A 28 -4.49 19.83 14.17
N ARG A 29 -3.99 19.78 12.92
CA ARG A 29 -4.32 20.76 11.88
C ARG A 29 -4.36 20.13 10.49
N SER A 30 -5.25 20.63 9.64
CA SER A 30 -5.26 20.25 8.22
C SER A 30 -4.13 20.95 7.45
N PHE A 31 -3.65 20.27 6.42
CA PHE A 31 -2.64 20.77 5.48
C PHE A 31 -3.16 20.80 4.04
N GLY A 32 -4.45 20.53 3.83
CA GLY A 32 -5.08 20.55 2.51
C GLY A 32 -4.75 19.36 1.61
N PHE A 33 -4.07 18.32 2.09
CA PHE A 33 -3.92 17.06 1.37
C PHE A 33 -5.06 16.10 1.70
N LYS A 34 -5.41 15.25 0.72
CA LYS A 34 -6.36 14.16 0.86
C LYS A 34 -5.62 12.84 1.03
N VAL A 35 -6.18 11.93 1.82
CA VAL A 35 -5.64 10.58 2.02
C VAL A 35 -6.59 9.60 1.33
N PHE A 36 -6.04 8.68 0.54
CA PHE A 36 -6.85 7.71 -0.20
C PHE A 36 -6.47 6.27 0.16
N ALA A 37 -7.48 5.43 0.27
CA ALA A 37 -7.34 3.99 0.43
C ALA A 37 -6.75 3.36 -0.84
N ARG A 38 -5.84 2.39 -0.66
CA ARG A 38 -5.19 1.63 -1.74
C ARG A 38 -5.13 0.15 -1.39
N THR A 39 -5.53 -0.71 -2.32
CA THR A 39 -5.49 -2.17 -2.14
C THR A 39 -4.39 -2.78 -3.00
N VAL A 40 -3.61 -3.70 -2.39
CA VAL A 40 -2.58 -4.48 -3.10
C VAL A 40 -2.82 -5.95 -2.81
N ALA A 41 -2.97 -6.76 -3.86
CA ALA A 41 -2.96 -8.20 -3.76
C ALA A 41 -1.51 -8.70 -3.66
N MET A 42 -1.27 -9.62 -2.72
CA MET A 42 0.04 -10.22 -2.50
C MET A 42 -0.02 -11.72 -2.73
N PHE A 43 0.87 -12.22 -3.59
CA PHE A 43 0.97 -13.65 -3.90
C PHE A 43 2.32 -14.17 -3.43
N ARG A 44 2.30 -15.14 -2.51
CA ARG A 44 3.54 -15.80 -2.07
C ARG A 44 4.04 -16.67 -3.21
N LEU A 45 5.32 -16.52 -3.54
CA LEU A 45 5.98 -17.30 -4.57
C LEU A 45 6.74 -18.48 -3.95
N ASP A 46 6.76 -19.60 -4.66
CA ASP A 46 7.73 -20.66 -4.41
C ASP A 46 9.08 -20.34 -5.08
N GLU A 47 10.10 -21.15 -4.79
CA GLU A 47 11.44 -20.90 -5.33
C GLU A 47 11.53 -21.01 -6.85
N ALA A 48 10.71 -21.87 -7.46
CA ALA A 48 10.73 -22.03 -8.91
C ALA A 48 10.20 -20.76 -9.59
N GLU A 49 9.14 -20.18 -9.03
CA GLU A 49 8.53 -18.97 -9.53
C GLU A 49 9.39 -17.73 -9.27
N VAL A 50 10.07 -17.67 -8.12
CA VAL A 50 11.09 -16.64 -7.86
C VAL A 50 12.19 -16.69 -8.92
N ARG A 51 12.72 -17.87 -9.25
CA ARG A 51 13.75 -18.02 -10.29
C ARG A 51 13.22 -17.61 -11.66
N ARG A 52 12.00 -18.04 -12.02
CA ARG A 52 11.37 -17.73 -13.30
C ARG A 52 11.17 -16.21 -13.48
N LEU A 53 10.82 -15.50 -12.42
CA LEU A 53 10.50 -14.07 -12.44
C LEU A 53 11.67 -13.16 -12.02
N ALA A 54 12.86 -13.69 -11.76
CA ALA A 54 14.00 -12.92 -11.23
C ALA A 54 14.41 -11.71 -12.10
N GLY A 55 14.22 -11.81 -13.43
CA GLY A 55 14.53 -10.75 -14.38
C GLY A 55 13.33 -9.86 -14.77
N MET A 56 12.16 -10.06 -14.15
CA MET A 56 10.95 -9.32 -14.50
C MET A 56 11.08 -7.84 -14.05
N PRO A 57 10.88 -6.85 -14.94
CA PRO A 57 10.82 -5.46 -14.53
C PRO A 57 9.51 -5.15 -13.78
N PRO A 58 9.41 -4.00 -13.08
CA PRO A 58 8.11 -3.47 -12.72
C PRO A 58 7.33 -3.15 -13.99
N MET A 59 6.07 -3.58 -14.07
CA MET A 59 5.22 -3.39 -15.24
C MET A 59 3.95 -2.65 -14.84
N ARG A 60 3.47 -1.79 -15.73
CA ARG A 60 2.08 -1.34 -15.72
C ARG A 60 1.37 -2.01 -16.88
N CYS A 61 0.25 -2.63 -16.60
CA CYS A 61 -0.62 -3.18 -17.63
C CYS A 61 -1.56 -2.06 -18.06
N PHE A 62 -1.63 -1.80 -19.37
CA PHE A 62 -2.57 -0.84 -19.92
C PHE A 62 -3.85 -1.56 -20.33
N GLY A 63 -4.99 -1.09 -19.83
CA GLY A 63 -6.31 -1.66 -20.09
C GLY A 63 -7.36 -0.59 -20.42
N PRO A 64 -8.64 -0.95 -20.45
CA PRO A 64 -9.73 0.02 -20.45
C PRO A 64 -9.57 1.00 -19.28
N LYS A 65 -9.97 2.28 -19.47
CA LYS A 65 -9.81 3.34 -18.47
C LYS A 65 -10.27 2.89 -17.07
N GLY A 66 -9.36 2.96 -16.10
CA GLY A 66 -9.61 2.53 -14.71
C GLY A 66 -9.17 1.10 -14.40
N MET A 67 -8.64 0.36 -15.38
CA MET A 67 -8.15 -1.01 -15.24
C MET A 67 -6.67 -1.11 -15.63
N ASP A 68 -5.84 -0.27 -15.02
CA ASP A 68 -4.40 -0.20 -15.28
C ASP A 68 -3.57 -0.75 -14.09
N PRO A 69 -3.66 -2.06 -13.78
CA PRO A 69 -2.94 -2.62 -12.66
C PRO A 69 -1.43 -2.50 -12.91
N TYR A 70 -0.68 -2.34 -11.82
CA TYR A 70 0.76 -2.49 -11.84
C TYR A 70 1.17 -3.76 -11.11
N ILE A 71 2.24 -4.37 -11.60
CA ILE A 71 2.87 -5.53 -10.98
C ILE A 71 4.34 -5.22 -10.72
N LEU A 72 4.80 -5.59 -9.52
CA LEU A 72 6.19 -5.41 -9.11
C LEU A 72 6.95 -6.73 -9.20
N PRO A 73 8.28 -6.71 -9.39
CA PRO A 73 9.11 -7.91 -9.33
C PRO A 73 8.92 -8.67 -8.01
N PRO A 74 9.36 -9.94 -7.94
CA PRO A 74 9.48 -10.67 -6.68
C PRO A 74 10.23 -9.85 -5.63
N ILE A 75 9.60 -9.57 -4.49
CA ILE A 75 10.19 -8.79 -3.39
C ILE A 75 10.37 -9.69 -2.17
N PRO A 76 11.60 -9.84 -1.63
CA PRO A 76 11.82 -10.54 -0.37
C PRO A 76 11.27 -9.69 0.79
N TYR A 77 10.60 -10.36 1.72
CA TYR A 77 10.03 -9.74 2.91
C TYR A 77 10.72 -10.23 4.19
N PRO A 78 10.61 -9.49 5.31
CA PRO A 78 11.20 -9.89 6.60
C PRO A 78 10.66 -11.20 7.18
N ASP A 79 9.53 -11.69 6.68
CA ASP A 79 8.96 -13.00 7.04
C ASP A 79 9.72 -14.18 6.42
N GLY A 80 10.74 -13.92 5.59
CA GLY A 80 11.53 -14.93 4.89
C GLY A 80 10.87 -15.45 3.61
N HIS A 81 9.75 -14.85 3.18
CA HIS A 81 9.08 -15.19 1.94
C HIS A 81 9.33 -14.15 0.85
N THR A 82 9.16 -14.57 -0.40
CA THR A 82 9.18 -13.68 -1.55
C THR A 82 7.77 -13.54 -2.08
N TRP A 83 7.35 -12.30 -2.31
CA TRP A 83 5.98 -11.95 -2.67
C TRP A 83 5.96 -11.20 -4.00
N LEU A 84 4.99 -11.55 -4.85
CA LEU A 84 4.59 -10.77 -6.00
C LEU A 84 3.49 -9.81 -5.57
N LYS A 85 3.58 -8.54 -5.99
CA LYS A 85 2.59 -7.52 -5.67
C LYS A 85 1.87 -7.07 -6.92
N LEU A 86 0.56 -7.05 -6.85
CA LEU A 86 -0.32 -6.54 -7.88
C LEU A 86 -1.22 -5.48 -7.25
N GLY A 87 -1.24 -4.28 -7.80
CA GLY A 87 -2.06 -3.18 -7.30
C GLY A 87 -2.86 -2.54 -8.41
N SER A 88 -4.07 -2.10 -8.09
CA SER A 88 -4.94 -1.29 -8.94
C SER A 88 -5.94 -0.61 -8.02
N ASP A 89 -6.39 0.58 -8.36
CA ASP A 89 -7.45 1.25 -7.60
C ASP A 89 -8.35 1.98 -8.61
N PRO A 90 -9.46 1.33 -9.07
CA PRO A 90 -10.34 1.90 -10.08
C PRO A 90 -11.14 3.10 -9.56
N VAL A 91 -11.24 3.26 -8.24
CA VAL A 91 -11.99 4.32 -7.57
C VAL A 91 -11.16 4.88 -6.42
N ASP A 92 -11.16 6.21 -6.31
CA ASP A 92 -10.58 6.92 -5.16
C ASP A 92 -11.56 6.91 -3.99
N VAL A 93 -11.17 6.23 -2.92
CA VAL A 93 -11.89 6.23 -1.64
C VAL A 93 -11.09 7.08 -0.65
N GLU A 94 -11.63 8.26 -0.33
CA GLU A 94 -11.00 9.21 0.61
C GLU A 94 -11.16 8.69 2.05
N LEU A 95 -10.09 8.79 2.83
CA LEU A 95 -10.03 8.51 4.27
C LEU A 95 -9.98 9.86 4.98
N GLU A 96 -11.10 10.30 5.53
CA GLU A 96 -11.30 11.68 5.95
C GLU A 96 -10.66 11.99 7.31
N ASN A 97 -10.57 10.97 8.16
CA ASN A 97 -10.09 11.13 9.52
C ASN A 97 -9.18 9.97 9.98
N GLU A 98 -8.57 10.15 11.15
CA GLU A 98 -7.62 9.19 11.73
C GLU A 98 -8.26 7.82 12.05
N ALA A 99 -9.56 7.77 12.36
CA ALA A 99 -10.27 6.52 12.58
C ALA A 99 -10.40 5.76 11.25
N ASP A 100 -10.82 6.44 10.18
CA ASP A 100 -10.94 5.84 8.84
C ASP A 100 -9.60 5.24 8.37
N ILE A 101 -8.49 5.97 8.58
CA ILE A 101 -7.16 5.48 8.23
C ILE A 101 -6.83 4.21 9.01
N LYS A 102 -7.05 4.22 10.33
CA LYS A 102 -6.79 3.06 11.19
C LYS A 102 -7.65 1.86 10.84
N ASP A 103 -8.91 2.07 10.52
CA ASP A 103 -9.85 1.01 10.19
C ASP A 103 -9.53 0.42 8.81
N TRP A 104 -9.12 1.25 7.85
CA TRP A 104 -8.60 0.79 6.56
C TRP A 104 -7.39 -0.14 6.72
N PHE A 105 -6.38 0.25 7.52
CA PHE A 105 -5.21 -0.61 7.73
C PHE A 105 -5.53 -1.95 8.43
N ARG A 106 -6.68 -2.07 9.09
CA ARG A 106 -7.14 -3.31 9.73
C ARG A 106 -8.08 -4.15 8.87
N SER A 107 -8.63 -3.58 7.78
CA SER A 107 -9.65 -4.25 6.97
C SER A 107 -9.11 -5.37 6.08
N GLY A 108 -7.82 -5.34 5.76
CA GLY A 108 -7.22 -6.21 4.74
C GLY A 108 -7.39 -5.70 3.30
N GLY A 109 -7.96 -4.50 3.12
CA GLY A 109 -8.18 -3.89 1.81
C GLY A 109 -9.58 -4.14 1.24
N SER A 110 -9.81 -3.72 -0.01
CA SER A 110 -11.09 -3.87 -0.69
C SER A 110 -11.19 -5.22 -1.39
N THR A 111 -12.19 -6.03 -1.03
CA THR A 111 -12.47 -7.30 -1.71
C THR A 111 -12.83 -7.11 -3.18
N HIS A 112 -13.59 -6.06 -3.51
CA HIS A 112 -13.91 -5.73 -4.90
C HIS A 112 -12.66 -5.47 -5.75
N VAL A 113 -11.68 -4.76 -5.21
CA VAL A 113 -10.41 -4.53 -5.90
C VAL A 113 -9.62 -5.83 -6.01
N ALA A 114 -9.55 -6.61 -4.94
CA ALA A 114 -8.86 -7.91 -4.93
C ALA A 114 -9.44 -8.88 -5.97
N ASP A 115 -10.76 -8.96 -6.09
CA ASP A 115 -11.45 -9.79 -7.09
C ASP A 115 -11.10 -9.34 -8.52
N GLY A 116 -11.08 -8.02 -8.77
CA GLY A 116 -10.67 -7.46 -10.06
C GLY A 116 -9.21 -7.79 -10.42
N LEU A 117 -8.32 -7.76 -9.42
CA LEU A 117 -6.92 -8.14 -9.58
C LEU A 117 -6.75 -9.64 -9.87
N GLN A 118 -7.58 -10.50 -9.28
CA GLN A 118 -7.56 -11.95 -9.51
C GLN A 118 -8.21 -12.37 -10.84
N ALA A 119 -9.16 -11.60 -11.37
CA ALA A 119 -9.85 -11.92 -12.62
C ALA A 119 -9.01 -11.66 -13.88
N ASN A 120 -7.99 -10.79 -13.80
CA ASN A 120 -7.20 -10.36 -14.96
C ASN A 120 -5.86 -11.10 -15.28
N PRO A 121 -5.50 -12.28 -14.73
CA PRO A 121 -4.23 -12.95 -15.07
C PRO A 121 -4.26 -13.73 -16.40
N ARG A 122 -5.36 -13.70 -17.18
CA ARG A 122 -5.56 -14.56 -18.37
C ARG A 122 -5.66 -13.86 -19.73
N SER A 123 -5.44 -12.56 -19.83
CA SER A 123 -5.71 -11.83 -21.08
C SER A 123 -4.55 -11.79 -22.09
N HIS A 124 -3.41 -12.43 -21.82
CA HIS A 124 -2.26 -12.41 -22.73
C HIS A 124 -1.61 -13.81 -22.83
N SER A 125 -2.27 -14.69 -23.57
CA SER A 125 -1.68 -15.90 -24.18
C SER A 125 -1.92 -15.84 -25.68
#